data_AF-A0A8I1TT17-F1
#
_entry.id   AF-A0A8I1TT17-F1
#
_cell.length_a   1.000
_cell.length_b   1.000
_cell.length_c   1.000
_cell.angle_alpha   90.00
_cell.angle_beta   90.00
_cell.angle_gamma   90.00
#
_symmetry.space_group_name_H-M   'P 1'
#
loop_
_entity.id
_entity.type
_entity.pdbx_description
1 polymer ?
#
loop_
_entity_poly.entity_id
_entity_poly.type
_entity_poly.pdbx_seq_one_letter_code
_entity_poly.pdbx_strand_id
1 'polypeptide(L)'
;MTIFKTMKQVLLIITSTGLAVGASLAAHAGALENGSWAPRGCGARPEAPVIESTNPEAYNRSVGLVNVWQKQLQSYNDCLIKEANADAAAINHAANAEQMQINEAIQKVNADATAARSKVDSSPPAPATPQMMQNPNTQMMQNPNY
;
A
#
# COMPACT_ATOMS: atom_id res chain seq x y z
N MET A 1 58.25 -6.45 13.54
CA MET A 1 57.36 -7.40 12.83
C MET A 1 56.64 -8.20 13.90
N THR A 2 55.31 -8.29 14.07
CA THR A 2 54.13 -7.83 13.32
C THR A 2 52.95 -8.06 14.30
N ILE A 3 52.31 -7.01 14.81
CA ILE A 3 50.91 -6.61 14.55
C ILE A 3 49.80 -7.52 15.18
N PHE A 4 49.01 -6.88 16.04
CA PHE A 4 47.65 -7.18 16.49
C PHE A 4 46.73 -7.75 15.39
N LYS A 5 45.90 -8.78 15.68
CA LYS A 5 44.60 -8.92 14.99
C LYS A 5 43.54 -9.72 15.76
N THR A 6 42.71 -8.97 16.49
CA THR A 6 41.24 -9.02 16.57
C THR A 6 40.52 -10.34 16.88
N MET A 7 39.90 -10.35 18.08
CA MET A 7 38.66 -11.08 18.37
C MET A 7 37.61 -10.78 17.32
N LYS A 8 37.13 -11.83 16.65
CA LYS A 8 36.16 -11.78 15.57
C LYS A 8 34.79 -11.46 16.15
N GLN A 9 34.17 -10.42 15.60
CA GLN A 9 32.90 -9.86 16.03
C GLN A 9 31.73 -10.83 15.88
N VAL A 10 30.91 -10.79 16.92
CA VAL A 10 29.46 -11.02 17.04
C VAL A 10 28.68 -11.04 15.72
N LEU A 11 27.89 -12.11 15.52
CA LEU A 11 26.65 -12.05 14.75
C LEU A 11 25.59 -12.90 15.46
N LEU A 12 24.78 -12.26 16.32
CA LEU A 12 23.56 -12.83 16.88
C LEU A 12 22.46 -12.68 15.83
N ILE A 13 22.09 -13.80 15.20
CA ILE A 13 20.93 -13.87 14.29
C ILE A 13 19.69 -14.10 15.18
N ILE A 14 18.92 -13.05 15.44
CA ILE A 14 17.59 -13.17 16.04
C ILE A 14 16.61 -13.37 14.89
N THR A 15 16.28 -14.62 14.60
CA THR A 15 15.18 -14.98 13.69
C THR A 15 13.86 -14.78 14.42
N SER A 16 13.23 -13.61 14.25
CA SER A 16 11.83 -13.39 14.64
C SER A 16 10.91 -13.99 13.57
N THR A 17 10.52 -15.25 13.75
CA THR A 17 9.47 -15.92 12.96
C THR A 17 8.11 -15.41 13.41
N GLY A 18 7.64 -14.33 12.79
CA GLY A 18 6.25 -13.86 12.90
C GLY A 18 5.40 -14.42 11.76
N LEU A 19 5.02 -15.70 11.81
CA LEU A 19 3.92 -16.21 10.97
C LEU A 19 2.60 -15.91 11.68
N ALA A 20 2.06 -14.71 11.44
CA ALA A 20 0.64 -14.47 11.65
C ALA A 20 -0.11 -14.99 10.43
N VAL A 21 -0.75 -16.16 10.59
CA VAL A 21 -1.69 -16.73 9.62
C VAL A 21 -2.90 -15.80 9.58
N GLY A 22 -2.91 -14.88 8.62
CA GLY A 22 -4.11 -14.13 8.26
C GLY A 22 -5.11 -15.08 7.63
N ALA A 23 -6.24 -15.29 8.28
CA ALA A 23 -7.38 -16.00 7.72
C ALA A 23 -7.84 -15.29 6.43
N SER A 24 -7.34 -15.74 5.28
CA SER A 24 -7.76 -15.30 3.96
C SER A 24 -9.08 -15.97 3.59
N LEU A 25 -10.16 -15.54 4.24
CA LEU A 25 -11.51 -15.66 3.67
C LEU A 25 -11.97 -14.31 3.14
N ALA A 26 -11.10 -13.62 2.39
CA ALA A 26 -11.53 -12.53 1.55
C ALA A 26 -11.99 -13.13 0.21
N ALA A 27 -13.14 -13.79 0.23
CA ALA A 27 -13.97 -13.86 -0.97
C ALA A 27 -14.33 -12.41 -1.32
N HIS A 28 -13.47 -11.70 -2.06
CA HIS A 28 -13.80 -10.32 -2.44
C HIS A 28 -15.07 -10.40 -3.28
N ALA A 29 -16.05 -9.58 -2.94
CA ALA A 29 -17.37 -9.69 -3.51
C ALA A 29 -17.37 -9.23 -4.98
N GLY A 30 -16.41 -8.39 -5.37
CA GLY A 30 -16.16 -7.94 -6.74
C GLY A 30 -14.65 -7.86 -7.08
N ALA A 31 -14.34 -7.27 -8.23
CA ALA A 31 -12.98 -6.90 -8.63
C ALA A 31 -12.96 -5.45 -9.13
N LEU A 32 -11.98 -4.66 -8.68
CA LEU A 32 -11.72 -3.31 -9.16
C LEU A 32 -10.41 -3.33 -9.97
N GLU A 33 -10.50 -3.15 -11.28
CA GLU A 33 -9.36 -3.10 -12.18
C GLU A 33 -9.44 -1.85 -13.06
N ASN A 34 -8.37 -1.04 -13.09
CA ASN A 34 -8.29 0.17 -13.92
C ASN A 34 -9.51 1.12 -13.78
N GLY A 35 -10.02 1.27 -12.56
CA GLY A 35 -11.21 2.11 -12.28
C GLY A 35 -12.54 1.48 -12.68
N SER A 36 -12.55 0.25 -13.22
CA SER A 36 -13.75 -0.51 -13.52
C SER A 36 -14.00 -1.55 -12.43
N TRP A 37 -15.16 -1.45 -11.79
CA TRP A 37 -15.60 -2.45 -10.81
C TRP A 37 -16.70 -3.33 -11.39
N ALA A 38 -16.61 -4.63 -11.13
CA ALA A 38 -17.65 -5.59 -11.48
C ALA A 38 -17.96 -6.52 -10.29
N PRO A 39 -19.24 -6.84 -10.05
CA PRO A 39 -19.63 -7.84 -9.06
C PRO A 39 -19.14 -9.23 -9.50
N ARG A 40 -18.81 -10.11 -8.56
CA ARG A 40 -18.44 -11.50 -8.87
C ARG A 40 -19.56 -12.48 -8.52
N GLY A 41 -20.40 -12.18 -7.54
CA GLY A 41 -21.44 -13.11 -7.06
C GLY A 41 -22.85 -12.84 -7.58
N CYS A 42 -23.11 -11.67 -8.16
CA CYS A 42 -24.49 -11.27 -8.52
C CYS A 42 -25.03 -11.89 -9.82
N GLY A 43 -24.22 -12.65 -10.55
CA GLY A 43 -24.58 -13.18 -11.86
C GLY A 43 -24.70 -12.10 -12.94
N ALA A 44 -25.40 -12.40 -14.03
CA ALA A 44 -25.61 -11.46 -15.12
C ALA A 44 -26.74 -10.47 -14.79
N ARG A 45 -26.59 -9.22 -15.22
CA ARG A 45 -27.68 -8.23 -15.18
C ARG A 45 -28.85 -8.71 -16.06
N PRO A 46 -30.08 -8.75 -15.54
CA PRO A 46 -31.26 -9.09 -16.35
C PRO A 46 -31.47 -8.11 -17.51
N GLU A 47 -31.66 -8.64 -18.71
CA GLU A 47 -31.94 -7.86 -19.91
C GLU A 47 -33.39 -7.38 -19.93
N ALA A 48 -33.60 -6.11 -20.30
CA ALA A 48 -34.94 -5.54 -20.38
C ALA A 48 -35.76 -6.19 -21.50
N PRO A 49 -37.01 -6.61 -21.26
CA PRO A 49 -37.83 -7.22 -22.29
C PRO A 49 -38.29 -6.17 -23.32
N VAL A 50 -38.51 -6.61 -24.56
CA VAL A 50 -39.14 -5.81 -25.60
C VAL A 50 -40.66 -5.72 -25.33
N ILE A 51 -41.21 -4.52 -25.47
CA ILE A 51 -42.64 -4.27 -25.32
C ILE A 51 -43.33 -4.37 -26.67
N GLU A 52 -44.24 -5.33 -26.81
CA GLU A 52 -45.00 -5.57 -28.01
C GLU A 52 -46.31 -4.76 -27.97
N SER A 53 -46.47 -3.82 -28.89
CA SER A 53 -47.67 -2.95 -28.97
C SER A 53 -48.58 -3.27 -30.15
N THR A 54 -48.35 -4.40 -30.81
CA THR A 54 -49.05 -4.79 -32.05
C THR A 54 -50.54 -5.10 -31.84
N ASN A 55 -50.91 -5.64 -30.68
CA ASN A 55 -52.29 -5.87 -30.26
C ASN A 55 -52.39 -5.99 -28.73
N PRO A 56 -53.61 -5.94 -28.15
CA PRO A 56 -53.80 -6.04 -26.70
C PRO A 56 -53.26 -7.33 -26.09
N GLU A 57 -53.35 -8.49 -26.77
CA GLU A 57 -52.82 -9.74 -26.21
C GLU A 57 -51.28 -9.71 -26.12
N ALA A 58 -50.61 -9.17 -27.13
CA ALA A 58 -49.16 -9.02 -27.17
C ALA A 58 -48.66 -8.07 -26.08
N TYR A 59 -49.35 -6.94 -25.91
CA TYR A 59 -49.05 -5.98 -24.85
C TYR A 59 -49.20 -6.62 -23.46
N ASN A 60 -50.31 -7.32 -23.21
CA ASN A 60 -50.55 -7.99 -21.93
C ASN A 60 -49.48 -9.05 -21.61
N ARG A 61 -48.95 -9.76 -22.62
CA ARG A 61 -47.79 -10.65 -22.43
C ARG A 61 -46.54 -9.87 -22.03
N SER A 62 -46.25 -8.74 -22.69
CA SER A 62 -45.10 -7.89 -22.33
C SER A 62 -45.20 -7.36 -20.90
N VAL A 63 -46.39 -7.01 -20.40
CA VAL A 63 -46.58 -6.62 -18.98
C VAL A 63 -46.14 -7.74 -18.03
N GLY A 64 -46.46 -8.99 -18.35
CA GLY A 64 -45.99 -10.15 -17.58
C GLY A 64 -44.46 -10.27 -17.57
N LEU A 65 -43.82 -10.09 -18.73
CA LEU A 65 -42.35 -10.11 -18.84
C LEU A 65 -41.69 -8.98 -18.05
N VAL A 66 -42.25 -7.77 -18.09
CA VAL A 66 -41.75 -6.63 -17.30
C VAL A 66 -41.80 -6.93 -15.80
N ASN A 67 -42.90 -7.51 -15.30
CA ASN A 67 -43.02 -7.85 -13.89
C ASN A 67 -41.97 -8.88 -13.44
N VAL A 68 -41.65 -9.86 -14.29
CA VAL A 68 -40.58 -10.84 -14.02
C VAL A 68 -39.21 -10.15 -14.03
N TRP A 69 -38.93 -9.36 -15.05
CA TRP A 69 -37.68 -8.61 -15.19
C TRP A 69 -37.45 -7.67 -14.00
N GLN A 70 -38.46 -6.92 -13.55
CA GLN A 70 -38.34 -6.02 -12.40
C GLN A 70 -37.94 -6.77 -11.12
N LYS A 71 -38.51 -7.95 -10.87
CA LYS A 71 -38.14 -8.78 -9.71
C LYS A 71 -36.70 -9.29 -9.80
N GLN A 72 -36.29 -9.74 -10.97
CA GLN A 72 -34.91 -10.18 -11.20
C GLN A 72 -33.92 -9.02 -11.06
N LEU A 73 -34.25 -7.85 -11.61
CA LEU A 73 -33.42 -6.66 -11.53
C LEU A 73 -33.28 -6.18 -10.09
N GLN A 74 -34.36 -6.21 -9.30
CA GLN A 74 -34.29 -5.87 -7.87
C GLN A 74 -33.32 -6.80 -7.14
N SER A 75 -33.45 -8.12 -7.33
CA SER A 75 -32.54 -9.10 -6.72
C SER A 75 -31.07 -8.89 -7.13
N TYR A 76 -30.83 -8.60 -8.42
CA TYR A 76 -29.50 -8.28 -8.92
C TYR A 76 -28.95 -6.99 -8.27
N ASN A 77 -29.77 -5.94 -8.17
CA ASN A 77 -29.36 -4.66 -7.61
C ASN A 77 -29.08 -4.73 -6.10
N ASP A 78 -29.89 -5.49 -5.36
CA ASP A 78 -29.67 -5.73 -3.93
C ASP A 78 -28.33 -6.45 -3.68
N CYS A 79 -28.02 -7.44 -4.51
CA CYS A 79 -26.71 -8.08 -4.51
C CYS A 79 -25.60 -7.08 -4.83
N LEU A 80 -25.75 -6.31 -5.92
CA LEU A 80 -24.77 -5.34 -6.39
C LEU A 80 -24.38 -4.35 -5.28
N ILE A 81 -25.38 -3.79 -4.59
CA ILE A 81 -25.19 -2.85 -3.48
C ILE A 81 -24.43 -3.51 -2.33
N LYS A 82 -24.80 -4.74 -1.97
CA LYS A 82 -24.15 -5.48 -0.89
C LYS A 82 -22.67 -5.74 -1.21
N GLU A 83 -22.37 -6.21 -2.43
CA GLU A 83 -21.00 -6.50 -2.85
C GLU A 83 -20.16 -5.21 -2.93
N ALA A 84 -20.68 -4.15 -3.56
CA ALA A 84 -19.99 -2.88 -3.70
C ALA A 84 -19.62 -2.27 -2.34
N ASN A 85 -20.56 -2.31 -1.37
CA ASN A 85 -20.31 -1.79 -0.03
C ASN A 85 -19.26 -2.62 0.73
N ALA A 86 -19.30 -3.95 0.59
CA ALA A 86 -18.32 -4.83 1.22
C ALA A 86 -16.90 -4.58 0.67
N ASP A 87 -16.78 -4.47 -0.65
CA ASP A 87 -15.50 -4.19 -1.31
C ASP A 87 -14.98 -2.79 -0.96
N ALA A 88 -15.84 -1.77 -0.97
CA ALA A 88 -15.45 -0.42 -0.57
C ALA A 88 -14.93 -0.38 0.87
N ALA A 89 -15.58 -1.09 1.80
CA ALA A 89 -15.12 -1.19 3.18
C ALA A 89 -13.76 -1.91 3.27
N ALA A 90 -13.57 -3.00 2.53
CA ALA A 90 -12.32 -3.75 2.50
C ALA A 90 -11.15 -2.90 1.95
N ILE A 91 -11.37 -2.18 0.85
CA ILE A 91 -10.39 -1.27 0.25
C ILE A 91 -10.00 -0.16 1.24
N ASN A 92 -10.99 0.50 1.85
CA ASN A 92 -10.73 1.56 2.83
C ASN A 92 -9.94 1.03 4.04
N HIS A 93 -10.31 -0.13 4.56
CA HIS A 93 -9.60 -0.75 5.67
C HIS A 93 -8.14 -1.06 5.30
N ALA A 94 -7.92 -1.69 4.14
CA ALA A 94 -6.58 -2.02 3.66
C ALA A 94 -5.71 -0.77 3.44
N ALA A 95 -6.27 0.26 2.79
CA ALA A 95 -5.57 1.52 2.54
C ALA A 95 -5.20 2.23 3.85
N ASN A 96 -6.11 2.27 4.83
CA ASN A 96 -5.85 2.88 6.13
C ASN A 96 -4.80 2.09 6.92
N ALA A 97 -4.85 0.75 6.87
CA ALA A 97 -3.84 -0.09 7.51
C ALA A 97 -2.44 0.17 6.96
N GLU A 98 -2.30 0.29 5.64
CA GLU A 98 -1.04 0.63 4.99
C GLU A 98 -0.54 2.02 5.40
N GLN A 99 -1.44 3.02 5.39
CA GLN A 99 -1.09 4.39 5.81
C GLN A 99 -0.64 4.45 7.27
N MET A 100 -1.27 3.69 8.17
CA MET A 100 -0.84 3.60 9.57
C MET A 100 0.58 3.04 9.68
N GLN A 101 0.89 1.94 8.99
CA GLN A 101 2.23 1.34 8.99
C GLN A 101 3.30 2.31 8.47
N ILE A 102 3.00 3.04 7.40
CA ILE A 102 3.90 4.07 6.86
C ILE A 102 4.13 5.18 7.89
N ASN A 103 3.08 5.67 8.53
CA ASN A 103 3.18 6.71 9.55
C ASN A 103 4.02 6.25 10.75
N GLU A 104 3.82 5.03 11.23
CA GLU A 104 4.63 4.44 12.31
C GLU A 104 6.11 4.34 11.92
N ALA A 105 6.41 3.90 10.70
CA ALA A 105 7.78 3.84 10.19
C ALA A 105 8.42 5.23 10.12
N ILE A 106 7.71 6.24 9.63
CA ILE A 106 8.18 7.63 9.58
C ILE A 106 8.46 8.15 10.99
N GLN A 107 7.54 7.95 11.94
CA GLN A 107 7.71 8.38 13.32
C GLN A 107 8.94 7.73 13.97
N LYS A 108 9.14 6.42 13.74
CA LYS A 108 10.29 5.69 14.25
C LYS A 108 11.60 6.24 13.69
N VAL A 109 11.69 6.43 12.37
CA VAL A 109 12.91 6.96 11.72
C VAL A 109 13.22 8.37 12.24
N ASN A 110 12.21 9.23 12.39
CA ASN A 110 12.40 10.57 12.94
C ASN A 110 12.91 10.53 14.38
N ALA A 111 12.33 9.67 15.23
CA ALA A 111 12.78 9.51 16.61
C ALA A 111 14.24 9.01 16.68
N ASP A 112 14.59 8.01 15.88
CA ASP A 112 15.94 7.45 15.80
C ASP A 112 16.95 8.51 15.31
N ALA A 113 16.58 9.32 14.32
CA ALA A 113 17.40 10.42 13.82
C ALA A 113 17.61 11.53 14.86
N THR A 114 16.56 11.94 15.56
CA THR A 114 16.66 12.91 16.66
C THR A 114 17.56 12.39 17.78
N ALA A 115 17.39 11.13 18.19
CA ALA A 115 18.23 10.52 19.22
C ALA A 115 19.70 10.44 18.79
N ALA A 116 19.98 10.11 17.52
CA ALA A 116 21.32 10.11 16.98
C ALA A 116 21.94 11.52 16.97
N ARG A 117 21.16 12.53 16.58
CA ARG A 117 21.61 13.93 16.57
C ARG A 117 21.98 14.40 17.98
N SER A 118 21.14 14.15 18.98
CA SER A 118 21.43 14.50 20.37
C SER A 118 22.72 13.85 20.89
N LYS A 119 23.00 12.60 20.49
CA LYS A 119 24.26 11.91 20.83
C LYS A 119 25.48 12.57 20.20
N VAL A 120 25.38 12.97 18.93
CA VAL A 120 26.48 13.67 18.23
C VAL A 120 26.72 15.05 18.83
N ASP A 121 25.66 15.83 19.09
CA ASP A 121 25.78 17.18 19.67
C ASP A 121 26.31 17.18 21.11
N SER A 122 26.03 16.12 21.87
CA SER A 122 26.53 15.94 23.25
C SER A 122 27.92 15.31 23.31
N SER A 123 28.44 14.81 22.19
CA SER A 123 29.80 14.26 22.13
C SER A 123 30.80 15.41 22.12
N PRO A 124 31.92 15.34 22.87
CA PRO A 124 33.00 16.30 22.74
C PRO A 124 33.41 16.42 21.27
N PRO A 125 33.81 17.62 20.79
CA PRO A 125 34.36 17.74 19.44
C PRO A 125 35.44 16.68 19.29
N ALA A 126 35.39 15.94 18.17
CA ALA A 126 36.44 14.98 17.84
C ALA A 126 37.78 15.67 18.06
N PRO A 127 38.76 15.03 18.74
CA PRO A 127 40.06 15.64 18.94
C PRO A 127 40.53 16.14 17.59
N ALA A 128 40.88 17.43 17.52
CA ALA A 128 41.35 18.04 16.29
C ALA A 128 42.39 17.08 15.73
N THR A 129 42.08 16.43 14.61
CA THR A 129 43.11 15.75 13.82
C THR A 129 44.17 16.80 13.66
N PRO A 130 45.41 16.57 14.13
CA PRO A 130 46.48 17.52 13.90
C PRO A 130 46.42 17.81 12.41
N GLN A 131 46.08 19.07 12.06
CA GLN A 131 46.38 19.54 10.73
C GLN A 131 47.87 19.30 10.63
N MET A 132 48.25 18.23 9.94
CA MET A 132 49.62 17.99 9.53
C MET A 132 50.01 19.32 8.93
N MET A 133 50.90 20.05 9.62
CA MET A 133 51.38 21.36 9.22
C MET A 133 51.54 21.31 7.71
N GLN A 134 50.64 21.99 6.99
CA GLN A 134 50.81 22.15 5.56
C GLN A 134 52.12 22.89 5.43
N ASN A 135 53.12 22.17 4.95
CA ASN A 135 54.45 22.69 4.77
C ASN A 135 54.33 23.96 3.91
N PRO A 136 54.75 25.14 4.40
CA PRO A 136 54.61 26.39 3.66
C PRO A 136 55.36 26.38 2.32
N ASN A 137 56.23 25.39 2.07
CA ASN A 137 56.93 25.25 0.79
C ASN A 137 56.15 24.52 -0.32
N THR A 138 54.95 23.97 -0.05
CA THR A 138 54.13 23.35 -1.13
C THR A 138 53.20 24.32 -1.86
N GLN A 139 53.09 25.59 -1.44
CA GLN A 139 52.23 26.58 -2.13
C GLN A 139 52.93 27.37 -3.25
N MET A 140 54.19 27.07 -3.57
CA MET A 140 54.93 27.82 -4.61
C MET A 140 54.93 27.13 -5.99
N MET A 141 54.24 26.00 -6.17
CA MET A 141 54.26 25.24 -7.44
C MET A 141 52.88 24.95 -8.05
N GLN A 142 51.82 25.63 -7.59
CA GLN A 142 50.47 25.47 -8.16
C GLN A 142 49.86 26.83 -8.50
N ASN A 143 50.60 27.64 -9.24
CA ASN A 143 50.00 28.65 -10.09
C ASN A 143 50.59 28.54 -11.50
N PRO A 144 49.86 27.91 -12.43
CA PRO A 144 49.88 28.29 -13.81
C PRO A 144 48.48 28.79 -14.16
N ASN A 145 48.23 30.09 -14.01
CA ASN A 145 47.29 30.73 -14.92
C ASN A 145 47.93 30.70 -16.32
N TYR A 146 47.63 29.63 -17.05
CA TYR A 146 47.52 29.56 -18.51
C TYR A 146 46.43 28.55 -18.85
#